data_AF-A0A1T5GIB3-F1
#
_entry.id   AF-A0A1T5GIB3-F1
#
_cell.length_a   1.000
_cell.length_b   1.000
_cell.length_c   1.000
_cell.angle_alpha   90.00
_cell.angle_beta   90.00
_cell.angle_gamma   90.00
#
_symmetry.space_group_name_H-M   'P 1'
#
loop_
_entity.id
_entity.type
_entity.pdbx_description
1 polymer ?
#
loop_
_entity_poly.entity_id
_entity_poly.type
_entity_poly.pdbx_seq_one_letter_code
_entity_poly.pdbx_strand_id
1 'polypeptide(L)' 'MFGTICRWGTRGFGFLRPDDGGEDLFIHGAAFKGIEPYVGQRVEYSEFRGRDGRVIAANAKLLSEEQAEALRVLG' A
#
# COMPACT_ATOMS: atom_id res chain seq x y z
N MET A 1 1.37 9.01 -1.38
CA MET A 1 2.52 8.20 -1.87
C MET A 1 1.96 7.00 -2.62
N PHE A 2 2.74 6.39 -3.51
CA PHE A 2 2.31 5.22 -4.28
C PHE A 2 3.17 4.01 -3.95
N GLY A 3 2.56 2.83 -4.01
CA GLY A 3 3.26 1.59 -3.78
C GLY A 3 2.47 0.40 -4.29
N THR A 4 3.10 -0.77 -4.14
CA THR A 4 2.55 -2.04 -4.61
C THR A 4 2.48 -3.03 -3.45
N ILE A 5 1.36 -3.74 -3.31
CA ILE A 5 1.23 -4.78 -2.29
C ILE A 5 2.14 -5.96 -2.65
N CYS A 6 3.23 -6.15 -1.92
CA CYS A 6 4.20 -7.21 -2.21
C CYS A 6 3.88 -8.52 -1.45
N ARG A 7 3.12 -8.43 -0.36
CA ARG A 7 2.68 -9.59 0.42
C ARG A 7 1.34 -9.30 1.10
N TRP A 8 0.44 -10.27 1.07
CA TRP A 8 -0.83 -10.23 1.80
C TRP A 8 -1.04 -11.53 2.56
N GLY A 9 -1.36 -11.44 3.85
CA GLY A 9 -1.59 -12.56 4.73
C GLY A 9 -3.07 -12.82 4.99
N THR A 10 -3.41 -14.04 5.42
CA THR A 10 -4.79 -14.47 5.70
C THR A 10 -5.43 -13.83 6.93
N ARG A 11 -4.67 -13.05 7.71
CA ARG A 11 -5.14 -12.35 8.92
C ARG A 11 -5.49 -10.88 8.66
N GLY A 12 -5.71 -10.49 7.39
CA GLY A 12 -6.07 -9.11 7.03
C GLY A 12 -4.94 -8.12 7.26
N PHE A 13 -3.69 -8.50 7.01
CA PHE A 13 -2.54 -7.61 7.00
C PHE A 13 -1.51 -8.06 5.98
N GLY A 14 -0.61 -7.16 5.61
CA GLY A 14 0.42 -7.44 4.63
C GLY A 14 1.54 -6.41 4.64
N PHE A 15 2.24 -6.36 3.51
CA PHE A 15 3.33 -5.44 3.26
C PHE A 15 3.14 -4.75 1.92
N LEU A 16 3.47 -3.47 1.91
CA LEU A 16 3.47 -2.58 0.76
C LEU A 16 4.92 -2.21 0.46
N ARG A 17 5.31 -2.31 -0.80
CA ARG A 17 6.57 -1.78 -1.31
C ARG A 17 6.35 -0.36 -1.82
N PRO A 18 6.99 0.66 -1.24
CA PRO A 18 6.94 2.03 -1.74
C PRO A 18 7.57 2.16 -3.13
N ASP A 19 7.02 3.03 -3.98
CA ASP A 19 7.58 3.31 -5.32
C ASP A 19 8.82 4.22 -5.24
N ASP A 20 8.97 5.03 -4.19
CA ASP A 20 10.14 5.87 -3.91
C ASP A 20 11.33 5.08 -3.33
N GLY A 21 11.18 3.77 -3.16
CA GLY A 21 12.19 2.88 -2.60
C GLY A 21 12.13 2.80 -1.07
N GLY A 22 13.13 2.17 -0.46
CA GLY A 22 13.16 1.92 0.98
C GLY A 22 12.62 0.56 1.39
N GLU A 23 12.34 0.41 2.69
CA GLU A 23 11.90 -0.86 3.27
C GLU A 23 10.40 -1.11 3.04
N ASP A 24 10.02 -2.38 2.94
CA ASP A 24 8.61 -2.77 2.82
C ASP A 24 7.83 -2.32 4.08
N LEU A 25 6.79 -1.52 3.88
CA LEU A 25 5.97 -0.96 4.95
C LEU A 25 4.87 -1.94 5.35
N PHE A 26 4.69 -2.14 6.66
CA PHE A 26 3.56 -2.89 7.18
C PHE A 26 2.24 -2.15 6.90
N ILE A 27 1.21 -2.90 6.52
CA ILE A 27 -0.14 -2.36 6.28
C ILE A 27 -1.22 -3.29 6.85
N HIS A 28 -2.17 -2.73 7.59
CA HIS A 28 -3.31 -3.45 8.14
C HIS A 28 -4.53 -3.34 7.22
N GLY A 29 -5.38 -4.36 7.17
CA GLY A 29 -6.60 -4.42 6.36
C GLY A 29 -7.59 -3.29 6.61
N ALA A 30 -7.59 -2.75 7.82
CA ALA A 30 -8.36 -1.57 8.17
C ALA A 30 -8.01 -0.33 7.31
N ALA A 31 -6.83 -0.27 6.71
CA ALA A 31 -6.43 0.82 5.82
C ALA A 31 -7.28 0.89 4.55
N PHE A 32 -7.89 -0.22 4.12
CA PHE A 32 -8.59 -0.34 2.84
C PHE A 32 -10.13 -0.22 2.93
N LYS A 33 -10.65 0.30 4.04
CA LYS A 33 -12.10 0.53 4.24
C LYS A 33 -12.98 -0.71 3.94
N GLY A 34 -12.46 -1.91 4.22
CA GLY A 34 -13.21 -3.17 4.07
C GLY A 34 -13.03 -3.89 2.74
N ILE A 35 -12.20 -3.39 1.82
CA ILE A 35 -11.85 -4.08 0.57
C ILE A 35 -10.46 -4.70 0.72
N GLU A 36 -10.33 -6.00 0.53
CA GLU A 36 -9.02 -6.64 0.60
C GLU A 36 -8.22 -6.44 -0.70
N PRO A 37 -6.93 -6.06 -0.63
CA PRO A 37 -6.06 -6.02 -1.79
C PRO A 37 -5.60 -7.42 -2.20
N TYR A 38 -5.03 -7.52 -3.41
CA TYR A 38 -4.25 -8.67 -3.86
C TYR A 38 -2.76 -8.32 -4.00
N VAL A 39 -1.89 -9.34 -4.02
CA VAL A 39 -0.45 -9.14 -4.25
C VAL A 39 -0.21 -8.66 -5.68
N GLY A 40 0.50 -7.54 -5.84
CA GLY A 40 0.70 -6.85 -7.12
C GLY A 40 -0.28 -5.69 -7.34
N GLN A 41 -1.27 -5.50 -6.47
CA GLN A 41 -2.19 -4.38 -6.54
C GLN A 41 -1.45 -3.06 -6.27
N ARG A 42 -1.60 -2.11 -7.19
CA ARG A 42 -1.17 -0.71 -7.02
C ARG A 42 -2.12 0.02 -6.07
N VAL A 43 -1.55 0.77 -5.15
CA VAL A 43 -2.31 1.53 -4.16
C VAL A 43 -1.71 2.91 -3.93
N GLU A 44 -2.57 3.86 -3.62
CA GLU A 44 -2.19 5.13 -3.02
C GLU A 44 -2.27 4.99 -1.49
N TYR A 45 -1.27 5.50 -0.76
CA TYR A 45 -1.24 5.42 0.69
C TYR A 45 -0.61 6.66 1.33
N SER A 46 -0.73 6.77 2.65
CA SER A 46 -0.01 7.73 3.49
C SER A 46 0.81 7.00 4.55
N GLU A 47 1.97 7.54 4.89
CA GLU A 47 2.77 7.04 6.01
C GLU A 47 2.20 7.50 7.34
N PHE A 48 2.21 6.60 8.31
CA PHE A 48 1.91 6.91 9.70
C PHE A 48 3.09 6.47 10.57
N ARG A 49 3.62 7.40 11.38
CA ARG A 49 4.69 7.12 12.33
C ARG A 49 4.09 6.76 13.68
N GLY A 50 4.30 5.52 14.10
CA GLY A 50 3.90 5.01 15.41
C GLY A 50 4.72 5.63 16.54
N ARG A 51 4.19 5.48 17.77
CA ARG A 51 4.88 5.91 19.01
C ARG A 51 6.17 5.14 19.29
N ASP A 52 6.30 3.96 18.71
CA ASP A 52 7.49 3.10 18.73
C ASP A 52 8.55 3.51 17.68
N GLY A 53 8.30 4.59 16.93
CA GLY A 53 9.20 5.10 15.90
C GLY A 53 9.07 4.41 14.54
N ARG A 54 8.28 3.32 14.44
CA ARG A 54 8.08 2.59 13.19
C ARG A 54 7.16 3.37 12.24
N VAL A 55 7.45 3.26 10.95
CA VAL A 55 6.60 3.81 9.89
C VAL A 55 5.75 2.68 9.32
N ILE A 56 4.45 2.92 9.18
CA ILE A 56 3.50 1.99 8.57
C ILE A 56 2.72 2.70 7.46
N ALA A 57 2.16 1.94 6.53
CA ALA A 57 1.24 2.47 5.53
C ALA A 57 -0.21 2.48 6.08
N ALA A 58 -0.91 3.58 5.87
CA ALA A 58 -2.28 3.83 6.33
C ALA A 58 -3.10 4.55 5.23
N ASN A 59 -4.42 4.63 5.44
CA ASN A 59 -5.38 5.30 4.54
C ASN A 59 -5.22 4.87 3.07
N ALA A 60 -5.13 3.57 2.83
CA ALA A 60 -4.81 3.05 1.52
C ALA A 60 -6.03 3.02 0.59
N LYS A 61 -5.83 3.42 -0.66
CA LYS A 61 -6.82 3.38 -1.72
C LYS A 61 -6.32 2.47 -2.84
N LEU A 62 -7.13 1.48 -3.18
CA LEU A 62 -6.87 0.61 -4.32
C LEU A 62 -7.01 1.42 -5.60
N LEU A 63 -6.02 1.33 -6.49
CA LEU A 63 -6.08 1.95 -7.80
C LEU A 63 -6.67 0.96 -8.80
N SER A 64 -7.58 1.44 -9.64
CA SER A 64 -8.00 0.67 -10.82
C SER A 64 -6.81 0.46 -11.77
N GLU A 65 -6.91 -0.51 -12.68
CA GLU A 65 -5.87 -0.72 -13.69
C GLU A 65 -5.62 0.55 -14.52
N GLU A 66 -6.67 1.28 -14.88
CA GLU A 66 -6.58 2.53 -15.64
C GLU A 66 -5.85 3.62 -14.84
N GLN A 67 -6.10 3.73 -13.53
CA GLN A 67 -5.38 4.64 -12.65
C GLN A 67 -3.91 4.22 -12.47
N ALA A 68 -3.67 2.92 -12.32
CA ALA A 68 -2.33 2.38 -12.19
C ALA A 68 -1.50 2.58 -13.47
N GLU A 69 -2.12 2.46 -14.64
CA GLU A 69 -1.51 2.67 -15.96
C GLU A 69 -1.26 4.15 -16.24
N ALA A 70 -2.22 5.03 -15.90
CA ALA A 70 -2.02 6.48 -15.99
C ALA A 70 -0.77 6.93 -15.20
N LEU A 71 -0.51 6.32 -14.04
CA LEU A 71 0.71 6.58 -13.27
C LEU A 71 2.00 6.02 -13.91
N ARG A 72 1.92 5.00 -14.78
CA ARG A 72 3.08 4.47 -15.50
C ARG A 72 3.46 5.33 -16.70
N VAL A 73 2.49 5.97 -17.34
CA VAL A 73 2.69 6.79 -18.54
C VAL A 73 3.22 8.20 -18.19
N LEU A 74 3.03 8.64 -16.95
CA LEU A 74 3.44 9.95 -16.46
C LEU A 74 4.84 9.96 -15.79
N GLY A 75 5.53 8.82 -15.74
CA GLY A 75 6.91 8.69 -15.22
C GLY A 75 7.88 8.31 -16.32
#